data_AF-A0A8T0VLH8-F1
#
_entry.id   AF-A0A8T0VLH8-F1
#
_cell.length_a   1.000
_cell.length_b   1.000
_cell.length_c   1.000
_cell.angle_alpha   90.00
_cell.angle_beta   90.00
_cell.angle_gamma   90.00
#
_symmetry.space_group_name_H-M   'P 1'
#
loop_
_entity.id
_entity.type
_entity.pdbx_description
1 polymer ?
#
loop_
_entity_poly.entity_id
_entity_poly.type
_entity_poly.pdbx_seq_one_letter_code
_entity_poly.pdbx_strand_id
1 'polypeptide(L)'
;MSSSLRNLPKVFSDALKKFLTSCFWQYIILTVYEGCDPVNKLYYCEISSLPQGIEGFRERQEMLPFVKLIDNFDAQYQVVANDGDEFTFLTNKSAPRNKLVRVNIKNPELWTDVLPEHEKDVLESADAVNNNQLLVCYMSDVKHILQLRDLRTGNLIHQLPLEIGSVSEISCRREDKEVFIGFTSFLSPGIIYRCNLSPAIPEMKMFREISVPGFDRTSFQVKQVFVPSKDGTKIPMFLMSKKDINLDGSHPTLLYGYGGFNISLTPSFSVGRLVLCKNMGFVVCVANIRGGGEYGEEWHKAGALAMKQNCFDDFAACAEFLISTGYTSSSRLCIEGGSNGGLLIAASINQRPDLFGCALAHVGVMDMLRFHKFTIGHAWTTDYGCSDKEEEFQWLIKYSPLHNVRRPWEQSSGSQCQYPATMLLTADHDDRVVPLHSLKLLAVSSFFVFCLSELSFETKKVNILIAVY
;
A
#
# COMPACT_ATOMS: atom_id res chain seq x y z
N MET A 1 4.40 -12.65 -18.28
CA MET A 1 4.40 -13.93 -19.02
C MET A 1 3.18 -14.73 -18.57
N SER A 2 2.14 -14.79 -19.40
CA SER A 2 0.92 -15.55 -19.14
C SER A 2 0.93 -16.85 -19.95
N SER A 3 0.19 -17.86 -19.45
CA SER A 3 -0.11 -19.16 -20.06
C SER A 3 0.91 -20.30 -19.88
N SER A 4 0.90 -20.97 -18.72
CA SER A 4 1.17 -22.42 -18.62
C SER A 4 0.85 -23.12 -17.27
N LEU A 5 0.16 -22.50 -16.30
CA LEU A 5 -0.08 -23.13 -14.99
C LEU A 5 -1.37 -24.00 -14.90
N ARG A 6 -1.90 -24.48 -16.03
CA ARG A 6 -2.99 -25.47 -16.02
C ARG A 6 -2.38 -26.87 -15.98
N ASN A 7 -2.36 -27.45 -14.78
CA ASN A 7 -2.09 -28.86 -14.42
C ASN A 7 -0.85 -29.05 -13.54
N LEU A 8 -0.98 -28.77 -12.23
CA LEU A 8 -0.18 -29.40 -11.19
C LEU A 8 -1.08 -30.29 -10.33
N PRO A 9 -0.64 -31.50 -9.92
CA PRO A 9 -1.44 -32.43 -9.13
C PRO A 9 -1.83 -31.87 -7.74
N LYS A 10 -3.00 -32.29 -7.26
CA LYS A 10 -3.53 -32.05 -5.91
C LYS A 10 -2.63 -32.68 -4.83
N VAL A 11 -1.53 -32.03 -4.45
CA VAL A 11 -0.81 -32.32 -3.19
C VAL A 11 -0.25 -31.04 -2.57
N PHE A 12 -1.08 -30.01 -2.42
CA PHE A 12 -0.82 -28.89 -1.49
C PHE A 12 -2.18 -28.32 -1.07
N SER A 13 -2.73 -28.86 0.02
CA SER A 13 -3.91 -28.28 0.68
C SER A 13 -3.45 -27.45 1.89
N ASP A 14 -4.16 -26.34 2.04
CA ASP A 14 -4.24 -25.41 3.16
C ASP A 14 -3.12 -24.35 3.24
N ALA A 15 -3.55 -23.08 3.07
CA ALA A 15 -2.79 -21.85 2.84
C ALA A 15 -2.22 -21.67 1.42
N LEU A 16 -2.74 -20.66 0.71
CA LEU A 16 -2.30 -20.27 -0.62
C LEU A 16 -0.86 -19.73 -0.55
N LYS A 17 0.13 -20.62 -0.71
CA LYS A 17 1.54 -20.29 -0.87
C LYS A 17 1.74 -19.60 -2.21
N LYS A 18 2.14 -18.32 -2.21
CA LYS A 18 2.64 -17.68 -3.44
C LYS A 18 4.05 -18.19 -3.68
N PHE A 19 4.29 -18.71 -4.89
CA PHE A 19 5.61 -19.13 -5.36
C PHE A 19 6.08 -18.18 -6.45
N LEU A 20 7.20 -17.50 -6.23
CA LEU A 20 7.90 -16.76 -7.27
C LEU A 20 9.14 -17.55 -7.66
N THR A 21 9.25 -17.89 -8.93
CA THR A 21 10.46 -18.49 -9.50
C THR A 21 11.18 -17.46 -10.35
N SER A 22 12.36 -17.05 -9.92
CA SER A 22 13.30 -16.27 -10.73
C SER A 22 14.49 -17.16 -11.08
N CYS A 23 14.92 -17.10 -12.34
CA CYS A 23 16.16 -17.71 -12.77
C CYS A 23 17.27 -16.66 -12.64
N PHE A 24 18.12 -16.81 -11.62
CA PHE A 24 19.38 -16.08 -11.52
C PHE A 24 20.47 -16.96 -12.08
N TRP A 25 20.66 -16.89 -13.40
CA TRP A 25 21.67 -17.64 -14.15
C TRP A 25 21.57 -19.17 -13.96
N GLN A 26 22.21 -19.69 -12.91
CA GLN A 26 22.36 -21.10 -12.57
C GLN A 26 21.37 -21.57 -11.49
N TYR A 27 20.60 -20.67 -10.88
CA TYR A 27 19.73 -20.98 -9.74
C TYR A 27 18.26 -20.72 -10.04
N ILE A 28 17.41 -21.67 -9.64
CA ILE A 28 15.97 -21.49 -9.45
C ILE A 28 15.76 -21.10 -8.00
N ILE A 29 15.23 -19.89 -7.77
CA ILE A 29 14.86 -19.43 -6.44
C ILE A 29 13.37 -19.69 -6.22
N LEU A 30 12.99 -20.25 -5.08
CA LEU A 30 11.62 -20.46 -4.66
C LEU A 30 11.35 -19.65 -3.41
N THR A 31 10.57 -18.58 -3.55
CA THR A 31 10.10 -17.79 -2.42
C THR A 31 8.70 -18.25 -2.02
N VAL A 32 8.48 -18.52 -0.73
CA VAL A 32 7.19 -18.98 -0.20
C VAL A 32 6.65 -17.94 0.77
N TYR A 33 5.41 -17.52 0.58
CA TYR A 33 4.70 -16.56 1.44
C TYR A 33 3.54 -17.23 2.18
N GLU A 34 3.21 -16.70 3.35
CA GLU A 34 2.02 -17.05 4.13
C GLU A 34 1.38 -15.75 4.63
N GLY A 35 0.12 -15.50 4.26
CA GLY A 35 -0.57 -14.25 4.59
C GLY A 35 -0.09 -13.05 3.77
N CYS A 36 -0.15 -11.87 4.37
CA CYS A 36 0.24 -10.60 3.74
C CYS A 36 1.40 -9.88 4.43
N ASP A 37 1.97 -10.44 5.50
CA ASP A 37 3.15 -9.86 6.12
C ASP A 37 4.34 -9.87 5.16
N PRO A 38 5.25 -8.87 5.26
CA PRO A 38 6.48 -8.84 4.48
C PRO A 38 7.49 -9.84 5.07
N VAL A 39 7.16 -11.14 4.98
CA VAL A 39 8.00 -12.25 5.41
C VAL A 39 7.91 -13.40 4.40
N ASN A 40 9.01 -14.13 4.23
CA ASN A 40 9.01 -15.27 3.32
C ASN A 40 10.07 -16.30 3.67
N LYS A 41 9.78 -17.56 3.34
CA LYS A 41 10.81 -18.60 3.19
C LYS A 41 11.54 -18.41 1.87
N LEU A 42 12.77 -18.89 1.78
CA LEU A 42 13.56 -18.82 0.56
C LEU A 42 14.35 -20.11 0.37
N TYR A 43 14.03 -20.83 -0.70
CA TYR A 43 14.72 -22.05 -1.10
C TYR A 43 15.39 -21.85 -2.46
N TYR A 44 16.40 -22.66 -2.77
CA TYR A 44 17.09 -22.60 -4.06
C TYR A 44 17.35 -24.00 -4.63
N CYS A 45 17.42 -24.10 -5.95
CA CYS A 45 17.83 -25.30 -6.67
C CYS A 45 18.84 -24.90 -7.75
N GLU A 46 19.98 -25.56 -7.79
CA GLU A 46 21.01 -25.31 -8.79
C GLU A 46 20.70 -26.11 -10.07
N ILE A 47 20.53 -25.42 -11.20
CA ILE A 47 20.14 -26.01 -12.48
C ILE A 47 21.21 -26.96 -12.99
N SER A 48 22.50 -26.60 -12.85
CA SER A 48 23.65 -27.44 -13.23
C SER A 48 23.71 -28.75 -12.45
N SER A 49 23.09 -28.83 -11.27
CA SER A 49 23.03 -30.06 -10.48
C SER A 49 22.02 -31.08 -11.00
N LEU A 50 21.14 -30.70 -11.96
CA LEU A 50 20.08 -31.56 -12.49
C LEU A 50 20.60 -32.37 -13.70
N PRO A 51 20.74 -33.72 -13.60
CA PRO A 51 21.39 -34.53 -14.64
C PRO A 51 20.73 -34.50 -16.03
N GLN A 52 19.42 -34.27 -16.07
CA GLN A 52 18.62 -34.17 -17.30
C GLN A 52 17.94 -32.78 -17.41
N GLY A 53 18.49 -31.78 -16.71
CA GLY A 53 17.85 -30.48 -16.54
C GLY A 53 16.46 -30.59 -15.88
N ILE A 54 15.63 -29.57 -16.07
CA ILE A 54 14.27 -29.52 -15.53
C ILE A 54 13.37 -30.56 -16.22
N GLU A 55 13.61 -30.89 -17.49
CA GLU A 55 12.82 -31.87 -18.25
C GLU A 55 12.82 -33.27 -17.62
N GLY A 56 13.91 -33.65 -16.94
CA GLY A 56 14.00 -34.93 -16.22
C GLY A 56 12.94 -35.14 -15.14
N PHE A 57 12.32 -34.05 -14.65
CA PHE A 57 11.29 -34.07 -13.61
C PHE A 57 9.86 -34.01 -14.18
N ARG A 58 9.70 -33.77 -15.49
CA ARG A 58 8.39 -33.56 -16.13
C ARG A 58 7.50 -34.79 -16.08
N GLU A 59 8.07 -35.98 -16.27
CA GLU A 59 7.32 -37.25 -16.29
C GLU A 59 7.19 -37.91 -14.92
N ARG A 60 8.06 -37.55 -13.96
CA ARG A 60 8.16 -38.21 -12.65
C ARG A 60 7.19 -37.67 -11.61
N GLN A 61 6.58 -36.50 -11.86
CA GLN A 61 5.78 -35.76 -10.85
C GLN A 61 6.53 -35.53 -9.52
N GLU A 62 7.86 -35.50 -9.56
CA GLU A 62 8.71 -35.26 -8.40
C GLU A 62 8.98 -33.75 -8.24
N MET A 63 9.14 -33.31 -7.00
CA MET A 63 9.57 -31.94 -6.71
C MET A 63 11.04 -31.77 -7.09
N LEU A 64 11.40 -30.59 -7.60
CA LEU A 64 12.81 -30.22 -7.75
C LEU A 64 13.51 -30.30 -6.38
N PRO A 65 14.79 -30.72 -6.33
CA PRO A 65 15.54 -30.90 -5.09
C PRO A 65 15.96 -29.55 -4.48
N PHE A 66 14.99 -28.80 -3.96
CA PHE A 66 15.23 -27.50 -3.33
C PHE A 66 16.00 -27.63 -2.01
N VAL A 67 17.09 -26.86 -1.90
CA VAL A 67 17.80 -26.62 -0.64
C VAL A 67 17.11 -25.46 0.08
N LYS A 68 16.80 -25.68 1.36
CA LYS A 68 16.09 -24.69 2.18
C LYS A 68 17.09 -23.74 2.84
N LEU A 69 17.31 -22.57 2.25
CA LEU A 69 18.19 -21.54 2.83
C LEU A 69 17.55 -20.88 4.06
N ILE A 70 16.29 -20.45 3.93
CA ILE A 70 15.47 -19.89 5.01
C ILE A 70 14.18 -20.70 5.09
N ASP A 71 13.93 -21.41 6.20
CA ASP A 71 12.75 -22.29 6.38
C ASP A 71 11.77 -21.82 7.47
N ASN A 72 11.73 -20.51 7.74
CA ASN A 72 10.79 -19.88 8.66
C ASN A 72 10.24 -18.56 8.05
N PHE A 73 9.31 -17.91 8.75
CA PHE A 73 8.69 -16.64 8.33
C PHE A 73 9.10 -15.52 9.29
N ASP A 74 10.40 -15.34 9.51
CA ASP A 74 10.91 -14.35 10.48
C ASP A 74 11.18 -12.96 9.87
N ALA A 75 11.41 -12.91 8.56
CA ALA A 75 11.76 -11.71 7.81
C ALA A 75 11.50 -11.89 6.30
N GLN A 76 11.55 -10.77 5.58
CA GLN A 76 11.58 -10.74 4.12
C GLN A 76 12.98 -11.05 3.62
N TYR A 77 13.08 -11.80 2.53
CA TYR A 77 14.32 -12.03 1.80
C TYR A 77 14.05 -11.94 0.30
N GLN A 78 14.48 -10.86 -0.33
CA GLN A 78 14.40 -10.65 -1.77
C GLN A 78 15.79 -10.65 -2.38
N VAL A 79 16.02 -11.51 -3.37
CA VAL A 79 17.31 -11.57 -4.09
C VAL A 79 17.48 -10.30 -4.92
N VAL A 80 18.61 -9.62 -4.74
CA VAL A 80 19.01 -8.43 -5.51
C VAL A 80 20.05 -8.80 -6.57
N ALA A 81 21.06 -9.58 -6.19
CA ALA A 81 22.14 -10.01 -7.06
C ALA A 81 22.84 -11.26 -6.52
N ASN A 82 23.62 -11.92 -7.36
CA ASN A 82 24.56 -12.95 -6.93
C ASN A 82 25.85 -12.97 -7.76
N ASP A 83 26.97 -13.28 -7.11
CA ASP A 83 28.26 -13.59 -7.73
C ASP A 83 28.63 -15.04 -7.40
N GLY A 84 28.31 -15.96 -8.32
CA GLY A 84 28.37 -17.39 -8.02
C GLY A 84 27.42 -17.74 -6.86
N ASP A 85 28.01 -18.23 -5.77
CA ASP A 85 27.30 -18.64 -4.56
C ASP A 85 27.11 -17.51 -3.54
N GLU A 86 27.69 -16.33 -3.77
CA GLU A 86 27.50 -15.17 -2.91
C GLU A 86 26.27 -14.38 -3.35
N PHE A 87 25.23 -14.39 -2.52
CA PHE A 87 23.97 -13.70 -2.80
C PHE A 87 23.85 -12.43 -1.98
N THR A 88 23.33 -11.37 -2.60
CA THR A 88 22.94 -10.13 -1.94
C THR A 88 21.41 -10.06 -1.85
N PHE A 89 20.88 -9.82 -0.66
CA PHE A 89 19.45 -9.78 -0.37
C PHE A 89 19.02 -8.44 0.20
N LEU A 90 17.86 -7.96 -0.21
CA LEU A 90 17.07 -6.97 0.53
C LEU A 90 16.28 -7.70 1.63
N THR A 91 16.37 -7.23 2.86
CA THR A 91 15.72 -7.86 4.01
C THR A 91 15.32 -6.87 5.10
N ASN A 92 14.25 -7.18 5.83
CA ASN A 92 13.83 -6.48 7.05
C ASN A 92 14.33 -7.19 8.34
N LYS A 93 15.20 -8.21 8.22
CA LYS A 93 15.69 -8.99 9.36
C LYS A 93 16.44 -8.09 10.35
N SER A 94 15.82 -7.86 11.51
CA SER A 94 16.31 -6.92 12.54
C SER A 94 16.57 -5.50 11.99
N ALA A 95 15.79 -5.09 10.99
CA ALA A 95 15.92 -3.81 10.30
C ALA A 95 14.55 -3.37 9.76
N PRO A 96 13.67 -2.74 10.57
CA PRO A 96 12.32 -2.37 10.15
C PRO A 96 12.26 -1.44 8.92
N ARG A 97 13.33 -0.70 8.61
CA ARG A 97 13.46 0.14 7.40
C ARG A 97 14.23 -0.53 6.25
N ASN A 98 14.41 -1.85 6.33
CA ASN A 98 15.16 -2.69 5.42
C ASN A 98 16.66 -2.39 5.36
N LYS A 99 17.42 -3.38 4.89
CA LYS A 99 18.86 -3.30 4.63
C LYS A 99 19.26 -4.26 3.52
N LEU A 100 20.49 -4.14 3.03
CA LEU A 100 21.10 -5.14 2.15
C LEU A 100 22.13 -5.99 2.90
N VAL A 101 22.01 -7.30 2.76
CA VAL A 101 22.92 -8.28 3.37
C VAL A 101 23.52 -9.20 2.30
N ARG A 102 24.69 -9.76 2.58
CA ARG A 102 25.36 -10.75 1.74
C ARG A 102 25.61 -12.05 2.50
N VAL A 103 25.46 -13.16 1.80
CA VAL A 103 25.73 -14.51 2.33
C VAL A 103 26.21 -15.44 1.22
N ASN A 104 27.10 -16.36 1.55
CA ASN A 104 27.40 -17.50 0.69
C ASN A 104 26.35 -18.60 0.93
N ILE A 105 25.53 -18.93 -0.06
CA ILE A 105 24.40 -19.87 0.11
C ILE A 105 24.82 -21.33 0.33
N LYS A 106 26.08 -21.69 0.05
CA LYS A 106 26.66 -23.01 0.36
C LYS A 106 27.18 -23.07 1.80
N ASN A 107 27.54 -21.93 2.39
CA ASN A 107 27.99 -21.78 3.79
C ASN A 107 27.20 -20.68 4.51
N PRO A 108 25.89 -20.87 4.79
CA PRO A 108 24.97 -19.80 5.16
C PRO A 108 25.04 -19.36 6.64
N GLU A 109 26.14 -19.67 7.33
CA GLU A 109 26.31 -19.37 8.77
C GLU A 109 26.65 -17.89 9.01
N LEU A 110 27.31 -17.24 8.05
CA LEU A 110 27.79 -15.86 8.18
C LEU A 110 27.09 -14.94 7.19
N TRP A 111 26.28 -14.02 7.71
CA TRP A 111 25.63 -12.95 6.96
C TRP A 111 26.29 -11.62 7.29
N THR A 112 26.58 -10.81 6.27
CA THR A 112 27.24 -9.51 6.43
C THR A 112 26.41 -8.39 5.84
N ASP A 113 26.36 -7.24 6.52
CA ASP A 113 25.66 -6.07 6.01
C ASP A 113 26.48 -5.45 4.86
N VAL A 114 25.85 -5.28 3.70
CA VAL A 114 26.40 -4.55 2.55
C VAL A 114 25.97 -3.09 2.62
N LEU A 115 24.69 -2.87 2.92
CA LEU A 115 24.11 -1.55 3.14
C LEU A 115 23.28 -1.66 4.42
N PRO A 116 23.78 -1.13 5.56
CA PRO A 116 23.06 -1.23 6.83
C PRO A 116 21.72 -0.47 6.77
N GLU A 117 20.85 -0.76 7.73
CA GLU A 117 19.59 -0.04 7.89
C GLU A 117 19.85 1.46 8.04
N HIS A 118 19.08 2.28 7.33
CA HIS A 118 19.18 3.72 7.45
C HIS A 118 18.41 4.21 8.70
N GLU A 119 18.90 5.26 9.36
CA GLU A 119 18.34 5.73 10.65
C GLU A 119 16.89 6.22 10.55
N LYS A 120 16.49 6.73 9.37
CA LYS A 120 15.18 7.36 9.14
C LYS A 120 14.42 6.80 7.94
N ASP A 121 15.06 6.82 6.78
CA ASP A 121 14.45 6.46 5.50
C ASP A 121 14.31 4.94 5.28
N VAL A 122 13.24 4.54 4.61
CA VAL A 122 12.97 3.12 4.26
C VAL A 122 13.66 2.78 2.95
N LEU A 123 14.46 1.72 2.91
CA LEU A 123 14.98 1.17 1.66
C LEU A 123 13.87 0.35 0.98
N GLU A 124 13.28 0.91 -0.07
CA GLU A 124 12.11 0.33 -0.75
C GLU A 124 12.51 -0.67 -1.85
N SER A 125 13.55 -0.36 -2.62
CA SER A 125 14.07 -1.25 -3.65
C SER A 125 15.58 -1.13 -3.83
N ALA A 126 16.18 -2.18 -4.38
CA ALA A 126 17.57 -2.21 -4.79
C ALA A 126 17.70 -3.06 -6.06
N ASP A 127 18.28 -2.47 -7.09
CA ASP A 127 18.44 -3.09 -8.40
C ASP A 127 19.93 -3.11 -8.78
N ALA A 128 20.46 -4.28 -9.13
CA ALA A 128 21.83 -4.40 -9.61
C ALA A 128 21.92 -3.90 -11.05
N VAL A 129 22.92 -3.05 -11.33
CA VAL A 129 23.09 -2.34 -12.59
C VAL A 129 24.58 -2.16 -12.92
N ASN A 130 24.91 -1.94 -14.20
CA ASN A 130 26.27 -1.68 -14.67
C ASN A 130 27.33 -2.65 -14.08
N ASN A 131 26.96 -3.93 -14.00
CA ASN A 131 27.66 -5.07 -13.41
C ASN A 131 27.91 -4.99 -11.91
N ASN A 132 28.53 -3.92 -11.43
CA ASN A 132 29.04 -3.80 -10.06
C ASN A 132 28.44 -2.62 -9.28
N GLN A 133 27.32 -2.07 -9.76
CA GLN A 133 26.62 -0.98 -9.09
C GLN A 133 25.23 -1.43 -8.62
N LEU A 134 24.68 -0.67 -7.68
CA LEU A 134 23.32 -0.79 -7.17
C LEU A 134 22.62 0.54 -7.38
N LEU A 135 21.45 0.52 -8.01
CA LEU A 135 20.51 1.62 -7.95
C LEU A 135 19.53 1.33 -6.82
N VAL A 136 19.55 2.13 -5.75
CA VAL A 136 18.67 1.96 -4.60
C VAL A 136 17.66 3.09 -4.52
N CYS A 137 16.42 2.74 -4.16
CA CYS A 137 15.33 3.66 -3.93
C CYS A 137 15.00 3.72 -2.44
N TYR A 138 15.24 4.88 -1.84
CA TYR A 138 14.80 5.17 -0.48
C TYR A 138 13.51 5.97 -0.50
N MET A 139 12.65 5.74 0.49
CA MET A 139 11.52 6.58 0.81
C MET A 139 11.84 7.42 2.04
N SER A 140 11.91 8.75 1.85
CA SER A 140 12.18 9.73 2.89
C SER A 140 11.01 10.70 3.01
N ASP A 141 10.31 10.64 4.15
CA ASP A 141 9.05 11.37 4.37
C ASP A 141 8.12 11.25 3.16
N VAL A 142 7.85 10.02 2.72
CA VAL A 142 6.93 9.70 1.62
C VAL A 142 7.34 10.26 0.24
N LYS A 143 8.64 10.52 0.04
CA LYS A 143 9.21 10.97 -1.25
C LYS A 143 10.40 10.09 -1.61
N HIS A 144 10.54 9.77 -2.90
CA HIS A 144 11.63 8.88 -3.32
C HIS A 144 12.95 9.63 -3.48
N ILE A 145 14.03 8.99 -3.04
CA ILE A 145 15.42 9.39 -3.24
C ILE A 145 16.13 8.23 -3.92
N LEU A 146 16.78 8.50 -5.07
CA LEU A 146 17.56 7.51 -5.79
C LEU A 146 19.05 7.70 -5.55
N GLN A 147 19.73 6.61 -5.21
CA GLN A 147 21.17 6.60 -5.03
C GLN A 147 21.80 5.49 -5.86
N LEU A 148 22.91 5.81 -6.51
CA LEU A 148 23.82 4.85 -7.11
C LEU A 148 24.89 4.50 -6.08
N ARG A 149 25.08 3.21 -5.82
CA ARG A 149 26.00 2.66 -4.83
C ARG A 149 26.87 1.57 -5.43
N ASP A 150 28.01 1.28 -4.82
CA ASP A 150 28.85 0.15 -5.19
C ASP A 150 28.22 -1.16 -4.68
N LEU A 151 28.05 -2.15 -5.55
CA LEU A 151 27.40 -3.42 -5.20
C LEU A 151 28.17 -4.18 -4.13
N ARG A 152 29.50 -4.13 -4.16
CA ARG A 152 30.34 -4.91 -3.26
C ARG A 152 30.42 -4.30 -1.86
N THR A 153 30.62 -3.00 -1.78
CA THR A 153 30.90 -2.27 -0.53
C THR A 153 29.70 -1.50 0.03
N GLY A 154 28.64 -1.29 -0.77
CA GLY A 154 27.49 -0.46 -0.41
C GLY A 154 27.78 1.06 -0.39
N ASN A 155 29.01 1.46 -0.68
CA ASN A 155 29.43 2.86 -0.64
C ASN A 155 28.63 3.71 -1.64
N LEU A 156 28.27 4.93 -1.22
CA LEU A 156 27.60 5.89 -2.09
C LEU A 156 28.52 6.33 -3.22
N ILE A 157 28.05 6.20 -4.46
CA ILE A 157 28.73 6.70 -5.66
C ILE A 157 28.11 8.04 -6.06
N HIS A 158 26.79 8.10 -6.17
CA HIS A 158 26.07 9.30 -6.59
C HIS A 158 24.63 9.32 -6.10
N GLN A 159 24.04 10.51 -5.95
CA GLN A 159 22.60 10.67 -5.75
C GLN A 159 21.98 11.19 -7.04
N LEU A 160 21.01 10.47 -7.60
CA LEU A 160 20.35 10.90 -8.84
C LEU A 160 19.34 12.02 -8.54
N PRO A 161 19.30 13.08 -9.36
CA PRO A 161 18.38 14.19 -9.13
C PRO A 161 16.94 13.75 -9.43
N LEU A 162 16.06 13.86 -8.42
CA LEU A 162 14.62 13.65 -8.57
C LEU A 162 13.85 14.85 -8.02
N GLU A 163 12.74 15.17 -8.68
CA GLU A 163 11.74 16.07 -8.13
C GLU A 163 10.93 15.38 -7.02
N ILE A 164 10.11 16.15 -6.30
CA ILE A 164 9.18 15.59 -5.32
C ILE A 164 8.15 14.72 -6.04
N GLY A 165 8.21 13.42 -5.79
CA GLY A 165 7.28 12.46 -6.35
C GLY A 165 7.69 11.03 -6.02
N SER A 166 7.28 10.11 -6.88
CA SER A 166 7.50 8.68 -6.75
C SER A 166 8.18 8.13 -7.99
N VAL A 167 9.16 7.27 -7.76
CA VAL A 167 9.66 6.35 -8.78
C VAL A 167 8.62 5.24 -8.92
N SER A 168 7.98 5.14 -10.07
CA SER A 168 6.92 4.15 -10.32
C SER A 168 7.48 2.80 -10.78
N GLU A 169 8.60 2.82 -11.49
CA GLU A 169 9.25 1.63 -12.04
C GLU A 169 10.72 1.92 -12.35
N ILE A 170 11.57 0.92 -12.15
CA ILE A 170 12.96 0.90 -12.63
C ILE A 170 13.08 -0.30 -13.57
N SER A 171 13.48 -0.04 -14.81
CA SER A 171 13.71 -1.09 -15.81
C SER A 171 15.20 -1.18 -16.10
N CYS A 172 15.82 -2.26 -15.65
CA CYS A 172 17.23 -2.57 -15.87
C CYS A 172 17.53 -4.06 -15.67
N ARG A 173 18.64 -4.52 -16.24
CA ARG A 173 19.34 -5.74 -15.83
C ARG A 173 20.72 -5.39 -15.30
N ARG A 174 21.35 -6.35 -14.61
CA ARG A 174 22.68 -6.17 -14.03
C ARG A 174 23.71 -5.75 -15.07
N GLU A 175 23.69 -6.33 -16.27
CA GLU A 175 24.63 -6.02 -17.33
C GLU A 175 24.39 -4.66 -18.02
N ASP A 176 23.20 -4.07 -17.85
CA ASP A 176 22.81 -2.86 -18.55
C ASP A 176 23.54 -1.64 -17.96
N LYS A 177 24.12 -0.83 -18.86
CA LYS A 177 24.75 0.45 -18.52
C LYS A 177 23.81 1.63 -18.64
N GLU A 178 22.59 1.37 -19.13
CA GLU A 178 21.53 2.35 -19.25
C GLU A 178 20.30 1.83 -18.52
N VAL A 179 19.68 2.69 -17.72
CA VAL A 179 18.50 2.36 -16.93
C VAL A 179 17.37 3.32 -17.28
N PHE A 180 16.15 2.82 -17.28
CA PHE A 180 14.95 3.64 -17.46
C PHE A 180 14.21 3.74 -16.13
N ILE A 181 13.86 4.97 -15.76
CA ILE A 181 13.25 5.29 -14.46
C ILE A 181 11.93 6.00 -14.75
N GLY A 182 10.82 5.34 -14.42
CA GLY A 182 9.50 5.95 -14.43
C GLY A 182 9.30 6.81 -13.19
N PHE A 183 8.82 8.04 -13.36
CA PHE A 183 8.54 8.99 -12.30
C PHE A 183 7.14 9.57 -12.45
N THR A 184 6.41 9.71 -11.35
CA THR A 184 5.10 10.37 -11.31
C THR A 184 5.00 11.27 -10.07
N SER A 185 4.12 12.25 -10.11
CA SER A 185 3.75 13.06 -8.95
C SER A 185 2.31 13.55 -9.10
N PHE A 186 1.75 14.24 -8.12
CA PHE A 186 0.35 14.72 -8.19
C PHE A 186 0.07 15.64 -9.39
N LEU A 187 1.05 16.45 -9.80
CA LEU A 187 0.95 17.39 -10.92
C LEU A 187 1.77 16.96 -12.15
N SER A 188 2.40 15.78 -12.11
CA SER A 188 3.23 15.25 -13.19
C SER A 188 2.68 13.88 -13.62
N PRO A 189 1.99 13.78 -14.78
CA PRO A 189 1.37 12.55 -15.25
C PRO A 189 2.31 11.37 -15.42
N GLY A 190 3.56 11.66 -15.76
CA GLY A 190 4.60 10.67 -15.88
C GLY A 190 5.79 11.22 -16.66
N ILE A 191 6.98 10.96 -16.15
CA ILE A 191 8.24 11.22 -16.84
C ILE A 191 8.99 9.90 -16.88
N ILE A 192 9.52 9.55 -18.04
CA ILE A 192 10.47 8.46 -18.17
C ILE A 192 11.83 9.10 -18.34
N TYR A 193 12.72 8.87 -17.37
CA TYR A 193 14.12 9.24 -17.47
C TYR A 193 14.92 8.08 -18.05
N ARG A 194 15.90 8.41 -18.88
CA ARG A 194 16.99 7.51 -19.29
C ARG A 194 18.24 7.96 -18.56
N CYS A 195 18.85 7.06 -17.80
CA CYS A 195 20.09 7.33 -17.09
C CYS A 195 21.22 6.45 -17.63
N ASN A 196 22.28 7.08 -18.14
CA ASN A 196 23.51 6.41 -18.58
C ASN A 196 24.50 6.36 -17.42
N LEU A 197 24.88 5.15 -17.02
CA LEU A 197 25.78 4.84 -15.90
C LEU A 197 27.23 4.61 -16.34
N SER A 198 27.53 4.66 -17.65
CA SER A 198 28.89 4.50 -18.19
C SER A 198 29.89 5.59 -17.73
N PRO A 199 29.52 6.89 -17.67
CA PRO A 199 30.43 7.93 -17.19
C PRO A 199 30.58 7.89 -15.66
N ALA A 200 31.68 8.49 -15.15
CA ALA A 200 31.93 8.56 -13.70
C ALA A 200 30.82 9.32 -12.94
N ILE A 201 30.21 10.31 -13.59
CA ILE A 201 29.02 11.01 -13.11
C ILE A 201 27.86 10.53 -13.99
N PRO A 202 26.86 9.82 -13.44
CA PRO A 202 25.71 9.34 -14.19
C PRO A 202 24.99 10.48 -14.92
N GLU A 203 24.62 10.26 -16.17
CA GLU A 203 23.87 11.24 -16.95
C GLU A 203 22.40 10.84 -17.01
N MET A 204 21.55 11.55 -16.29
CA MET A 204 20.11 11.34 -16.28
C MET A 204 19.40 12.39 -17.14
N LYS A 205 18.70 11.96 -18.18
CA LYS A 205 17.96 12.81 -19.11
C LYS A 205 16.50 12.37 -19.21
N MET A 206 15.62 13.33 -19.42
CA MET A 206 14.24 13.04 -19.78
C MET A 206 14.20 12.36 -21.15
N PHE A 207 13.64 11.15 -21.20
CA PHE A 207 13.45 10.38 -22.42
C PHE A 207 12.05 10.58 -22.99
N ARG A 208 11.03 10.57 -22.12
CA ARG A 208 9.66 10.93 -22.46
C ARG A 208 9.01 11.71 -21.32
N GLU A 209 8.17 12.67 -21.67
CA GLU A 209 7.27 13.35 -20.75
C GLU A 209 5.84 13.15 -21.22
N ILE A 210 4.98 12.75 -20.30
CA ILE A 210 3.55 12.61 -20.51
C ILE A 210 2.90 13.91 -20.06
N SER A 211 2.22 14.60 -20.98
CA SER A 211 1.52 15.85 -20.70
C SER A 211 0.02 15.69 -20.88
N VAL A 212 -0.75 16.46 -20.12
CA VAL A 212 -2.21 16.51 -20.22
C VAL A 212 -2.58 17.77 -21.01
N PRO A 213 -3.26 17.64 -22.17
CA PRO A 213 -3.67 18.78 -22.97
C PRO A 213 -4.50 19.79 -22.15
N GLY A 214 -4.16 21.07 -22.27
CA GLY A 214 -4.87 22.16 -21.59
C GLY A 214 -4.71 22.19 -20.07
N PHE A 215 -3.75 21.47 -19.50
CA PHE A 215 -3.41 21.55 -18.07
C PHE A 215 -2.11 22.32 -17.85
N ASP A 216 -2.23 23.51 -17.26
CA ASP A 216 -1.09 24.26 -16.75
C ASP A 216 -0.83 23.87 -15.29
N ARG A 217 0.25 23.12 -15.06
CA ARG A 217 0.66 22.67 -13.72
C ARG A 217 1.09 23.83 -12.82
N THR A 218 1.51 24.96 -13.38
CA THR A 218 2.06 26.08 -12.62
C THR A 218 0.99 26.85 -11.83
N SER A 219 -0.27 26.70 -12.21
CA SER A 219 -1.45 27.22 -11.51
C SER A 219 -1.81 26.45 -10.22
N PHE A 220 -1.14 25.32 -9.96
CA PHE A 220 -1.41 24.43 -8.84
C PHE A 220 -0.18 24.28 -7.93
N GLN A 221 -0.41 23.77 -6.73
CA GLN A 221 0.63 23.48 -5.77
C GLN A 221 0.34 22.17 -5.03
N VAL A 222 1.41 21.57 -4.51
CA VAL A 222 1.36 20.45 -3.58
C VAL A 222 2.11 20.86 -2.33
N LYS A 223 1.51 20.65 -1.16
CA LYS A 223 2.15 20.85 0.15
C LYS A 223 2.16 19.53 0.91
N GLN A 224 3.23 19.29 1.66
CA GLN A 224 3.28 18.24 2.66
C GLN A 224 3.15 18.88 4.03
N VAL A 225 2.27 18.35 4.87
CA VAL A 225 2.12 18.75 6.27
C VAL A 225 2.24 17.53 7.18
N PHE A 226 2.47 17.77 8.46
CA PHE A 226 2.52 16.73 9.49
C PHE A 226 1.46 17.04 10.55
N VAL A 227 0.45 16.19 10.65
CA VAL A 227 -0.72 16.37 11.52
C VAL A 227 -0.53 15.54 12.78
N PRO A 228 -0.67 16.11 13.99
CA PRO A 228 -0.66 15.30 15.20
C PRO A 228 -1.93 14.44 15.28
N SER A 229 -1.76 13.12 15.41
CA SER A 229 -2.83 12.18 15.73
C SER A 229 -3.21 12.28 17.22
N LYS A 230 -4.24 11.53 17.62
CA LYS A 230 -4.76 11.49 18.99
C LYS A 230 -3.72 11.12 20.05
N ASP A 231 -2.75 10.27 19.70
CA ASP A 231 -1.65 9.88 20.59
C ASP A 231 -0.39 10.76 20.45
N GLY A 232 -0.46 11.83 19.65
CA GLY A 232 0.64 12.75 19.38
C GLY A 232 1.56 12.34 18.23
N THR A 233 1.37 11.15 17.63
CA THR A 233 2.13 10.72 16.44
C THR A 233 1.90 11.69 15.27
N LYS A 234 2.96 12.10 14.58
CA LYS A 234 2.85 13.00 13.42
C LYS A 234 2.56 12.22 12.14
N ILE A 235 1.40 12.46 11.54
CA ILE A 235 0.93 11.82 10.31
C ILE A 235 1.24 12.72 9.11
N PRO A 236 2.03 12.26 8.12
CA PRO A 236 2.21 13.01 6.89
C PRO A 236 0.93 13.06 6.07
N MET A 237 0.65 14.21 5.47
CA MET A 237 -0.46 14.37 4.53
C MET A 237 -0.04 15.30 3.41
N PHE A 238 -0.32 14.90 2.17
CA PHE A 238 -0.18 15.76 1.00
C PHE A 238 -1.48 16.50 0.72
N LEU A 239 -1.39 17.77 0.34
CA LEU A 239 -2.51 18.60 -0.10
C LEU A 239 -2.20 19.17 -1.48
N MET A 240 -3.04 18.83 -2.47
CA MET A 240 -3.03 19.39 -3.81
C MET A 240 -4.18 20.39 -3.97
N SER A 241 -3.87 21.61 -4.42
CA SER A 241 -4.85 22.66 -4.65
C SER A 241 -4.42 23.61 -5.76
N LYS A 242 -5.32 24.50 -6.20
CA LYS A 242 -4.91 25.75 -6.86
C LYS A 242 -4.03 26.58 -5.93
N LYS A 243 -3.16 27.40 -6.49
CA LYS A 243 -2.39 28.38 -5.71
C LYS A 243 -3.31 29.45 -5.12
N ASP A 244 -2.86 30.05 -4.02
CA ASP A 244 -3.45 31.24 -3.40
C ASP A 244 -4.95 31.11 -3.05
N ILE A 245 -5.38 29.91 -2.64
CA ILE A 245 -6.73 29.69 -2.12
C ILE A 245 -6.89 30.34 -0.73
N ASN A 246 -8.07 30.91 -0.47
CA ASN A 246 -8.43 31.42 0.85
C ASN A 246 -8.77 30.26 1.79
N LEU A 247 -8.23 30.25 3.01
CA LEU A 247 -8.55 29.22 4.01
C LEU A 247 -9.75 29.66 4.87
N ASP A 248 -10.93 29.70 4.26
CA ASP A 248 -12.19 30.15 4.87
C ASP A 248 -13.22 29.03 5.09
N GLY A 249 -12.83 27.78 4.88
CA GLY A 249 -13.66 26.58 5.03
C GLY A 249 -14.63 26.31 3.87
N SER A 250 -14.55 27.09 2.79
CA SER A 250 -15.50 27.01 1.67
C SER A 250 -15.15 25.95 0.62
N HIS A 251 -13.92 25.45 0.55
CA HIS A 251 -13.52 24.54 -0.53
C HIS A 251 -14.09 23.14 -0.31
N PRO A 252 -14.70 22.51 -1.34
CA PRO A 252 -14.94 21.08 -1.29
C PRO A 252 -13.61 20.35 -1.18
N THR A 253 -13.55 19.30 -0.37
CA THR A 253 -12.29 18.59 -0.12
C THR A 253 -12.48 17.09 -0.26
N LEU A 254 -11.53 16.44 -0.91
CA LEU A 254 -11.44 14.98 -1.00
C LEU A 254 -10.26 14.52 -0.16
N LEU A 255 -10.50 13.73 0.88
CA LEU A 255 -9.48 13.11 1.70
C LEU A 255 -9.42 11.60 1.41
N TYR A 256 -8.28 11.15 0.89
CA TYR A 256 -8.04 9.75 0.55
C TYR A 256 -7.10 9.07 1.56
N GLY A 257 -7.36 7.80 1.87
CA GLY A 257 -6.52 6.98 2.75
C GLY A 257 -6.62 5.47 2.49
N TYR A 258 -5.68 4.72 3.07
CA TYR A 258 -5.64 3.25 3.01
C TYR A 258 -5.32 2.64 4.39
N GLY A 259 -4.07 2.71 4.86
CA GLY A 259 -3.66 2.32 6.22
C GLY A 259 -3.71 0.83 6.51
N GLY A 260 -2.81 0.05 5.92
CA GLY A 260 -2.68 -1.39 6.19
C GLY A 260 -1.74 -2.09 5.21
N PHE A 261 -1.38 -3.33 5.53
CA PHE A 261 -0.65 -4.25 4.66
C PHE A 261 0.72 -3.74 4.18
N ASN A 262 1.35 -2.84 4.96
CA ASN A 262 2.63 -2.23 4.62
C ASN A 262 2.61 -1.48 3.26
N ILE A 263 1.43 -1.07 2.79
CA ILE A 263 1.29 -0.32 1.52
C ILE A 263 1.49 1.17 1.77
N SER A 264 2.48 1.76 1.10
CA SER A 264 2.76 3.19 1.13
C SER A 264 1.93 3.96 0.11
N LEU A 265 1.29 5.05 0.52
CA LEU A 265 0.55 5.95 -0.38
C LEU A 265 1.45 7.09 -0.89
N THR A 266 2.29 6.81 -1.88
CA THR A 266 3.25 7.80 -2.39
C THR A 266 2.62 8.72 -3.46
N PRO A 267 3.21 9.91 -3.74
CA PRO A 267 2.69 10.85 -4.73
C PRO A 267 2.47 10.22 -6.11
N SER A 268 1.23 10.26 -6.60
CA SER A 268 0.85 9.69 -7.90
C SER A 268 -0.14 10.57 -8.64
N PHE A 269 -0.12 10.48 -9.97
CA PHE A 269 -1.03 11.24 -10.81
C PHE A 269 -2.39 10.55 -10.96
N SER A 270 -3.47 11.34 -10.90
CA SER A 270 -4.82 10.87 -11.20
C SER A 270 -5.58 11.92 -11.99
N VAL A 271 -6.06 11.55 -13.18
CA VAL A 271 -6.90 12.43 -14.02
C VAL A 271 -8.18 12.82 -13.27
N GLY A 272 -8.80 11.88 -12.54
CA GLY A 272 -10.01 12.16 -11.76
C GLY A 272 -9.78 13.22 -10.70
N ARG A 273 -8.70 13.08 -9.90
CA ARG A 273 -8.31 14.07 -8.88
C ARG A 273 -7.96 15.42 -9.51
N LEU A 274 -7.31 15.41 -10.68
CA LEU A 274 -7.01 16.63 -11.42
C LEU A 274 -8.30 17.35 -11.86
N VAL A 275 -9.29 16.63 -12.40
CA VAL A 275 -10.58 17.21 -12.81
C VAL A 275 -11.30 17.82 -11.61
N LEU A 276 -11.36 17.12 -10.48
CA LEU A 276 -11.95 17.66 -9.25
C LEU A 276 -11.26 18.96 -8.82
N CYS A 277 -9.93 18.97 -8.77
CA CYS A 277 -9.16 20.14 -8.34
C CYS A 277 -9.29 21.32 -9.33
N LYS A 278 -9.08 21.07 -10.62
CA LYS A 278 -9.07 22.10 -11.68
C LYS A 278 -10.45 22.69 -11.93
N ASN A 279 -11.45 21.83 -12.12
CA ASN A 279 -12.76 22.22 -12.63
C ASN A 279 -13.79 22.44 -11.52
N MET A 280 -13.65 21.75 -10.39
CA MET A 280 -14.63 21.81 -9.28
C MET A 280 -14.07 22.51 -8.03
N GLY A 281 -12.82 22.98 -8.07
CA GLY A 281 -12.20 23.72 -6.97
C GLY A 281 -11.89 22.86 -5.74
N PHE A 282 -11.75 21.54 -5.91
CA PHE A 282 -11.44 20.67 -4.78
C PHE A 282 -10.01 20.89 -4.26
N VAL A 283 -9.86 20.82 -2.94
CA VAL A 283 -8.59 20.45 -2.31
C VAL A 283 -8.53 18.93 -2.25
N VAL A 284 -7.46 18.33 -2.77
CA VAL A 284 -7.29 16.87 -2.77
C VAL A 284 -6.17 16.51 -1.80
N CYS A 285 -6.50 15.67 -0.83
CA CYS A 285 -5.63 15.29 0.26
C CYS A 285 -5.36 13.78 0.23
N VAL A 286 -4.12 13.38 0.51
CA VAL A 286 -3.73 11.97 0.71
C VAL A 286 -3.06 11.86 2.07
N ALA A 287 -3.66 11.11 2.98
CA ALA A 287 -3.13 10.90 4.32
C ALA A 287 -2.34 9.59 4.41
N ASN A 288 -1.08 9.71 4.83
CA ASN A 288 -0.15 8.60 5.01
C ASN A 288 -0.26 8.06 6.45
N ILE A 289 -1.44 7.54 6.78
CA ILE A 289 -1.77 7.02 8.12
C ILE A 289 -0.99 5.74 8.45
N ARG A 290 -0.93 5.36 9.73
CA ARG A 290 -0.31 4.10 10.18
C ARG A 290 -0.98 2.87 9.55
N GLY A 291 -0.29 1.74 9.59
CA GLY A 291 -0.65 0.53 8.85
C GLY A 291 -0.01 0.46 7.45
N GLY A 292 0.35 1.60 6.87
CA GLY A 292 1.16 1.64 5.65
C GLY A 292 2.65 1.36 5.90
N GLY A 293 3.46 1.46 4.85
CA GLY A 293 4.91 1.19 4.89
C GLY A 293 5.80 2.44 4.90
N GLU A 294 5.21 3.63 5.04
CA GLU A 294 5.90 4.92 4.83
C GLU A 294 7.15 5.13 5.69
N TYR A 295 7.15 4.56 6.89
CA TYR A 295 8.27 4.62 7.85
C TYR A 295 8.76 3.22 8.27
N GLY A 296 8.50 2.21 7.43
CA GLY A 296 8.94 0.83 7.63
C GLY A 296 7.99 0.02 8.51
N GLU A 297 8.46 -1.16 8.92
CA GLU A 297 7.62 -2.18 9.56
C GLU A 297 7.01 -1.74 10.91
N GLU A 298 7.65 -0.78 11.60
CA GLU A 298 7.09 -0.20 12.83
C GLU A 298 5.83 0.64 12.54
N TRP A 299 5.80 1.36 11.41
CA TRP A 299 4.63 2.13 10.96
C TRP A 299 3.46 1.22 10.58
N HIS A 300 3.78 0.10 9.93
CA HIS A 300 2.83 -0.95 9.58
C HIS A 300 2.21 -1.56 10.84
N LYS A 301 3.03 -2.08 11.76
CA LYS A 301 2.56 -2.72 12.99
C LYS A 301 1.79 -1.77 13.91
N ALA A 302 2.12 -0.48 13.91
CA ALA A 302 1.41 0.53 14.68
C ALA A 302 -0.02 0.81 14.19
N GLY A 303 -0.44 0.24 13.06
CA GLY A 303 -1.81 0.29 12.53
C GLY A 303 -2.37 -1.07 12.10
N ALA A 304 -1.85 -2.17 12.65
CA ALA A 304 -2.30 -3.53 12.36
C ALA A 304 -2.79 -4.26 13.62
N LEU A 305 -3.51 -5.37 13.43
CA LEU A 305 -4.04 -6.25 14.49
C LEU A 305 -4.76 -5.44 15.60
N ALA A 306 -4.36 -5.61 16.85
CA ALA A 306 -4.93 -4.91 18.00
C ALA A 306 -4.79 -3.36 17.90
N MET A 307 -3.84 -2.86 17.11
CA MET A 307 -3.58 -1.44 16.92
C MET A 307 -4.36 -0.84 15.74
N LYS A 308 -5.23 -1.62 15.06
CA LYS A 308 -5.95 -1.15 13.86
C LYS A 308 -6.78 0.12 14.09
N GLN A 309 -7.23 0.37 15.32
CA GLN A 309 -7.95 1.60 15.68
C GLN A 309 -7.13 2.87 15.39
N ASN A 310 -5.80 2.80 15.48
CA ASN A 310 -4.92 3.93 15.20
C ASN A 310 -5.08 4.44 13.76
N CYS A 311 -5.35 3.57 12.78
CA CYS A 311 -5.61 4.00 11.40
C CYS A 311 -6.82 4.95 11.32
N PHE A 312 -7.89 4.62 12.04
CA PHE A 312 -9.11 5.43 12.04
C PHE A 312 -8.90 6.74 12.82
N ASP A 313 -8.17 6.68 13.93
CA ASP A 313 -7.83 7.86 14.75
C ASP A 313 -6.91 8.82 13.97
N ASP A 314 -5.91 8.30 13.24
CA ASP A 314 -5.02 9.08 12.37
C ASP A 314 -5.80 9.78 11.25
N PHE A 315 -6.72 9.05 10.61
CA PHE A 315 -7.52 9.58 9.51
C PHE A 315 -8.51 10.65 9.99
N ALA A 316 -9.12 10.46 11.17
CA ALA A 316 -9.97 11.46 11.81
C ALA A 316 -9.17 12.73 12.16
N ALA A 317 -7.94 12.59 12.68
CA ALA A 317 -7.07 13.73 12.98
C ALA A 317 -6.72 14.53 11.71
N CYS A 318 -6.47 13.87 10.57
CA CYS A 318 -6.28 14.53 9.28
C CYS A 318 -7.54 15.31 8.85
N ALA A 319 -8.74 14.74 9.03
CA ALA A 319 -9.99 15.43 8.75
C ALA A 319 -10.20 16.67 9.64
N GLU A 320 -9.97 16.54 10.95
CA GLU A 320 -10.07 17.64 11.92
C GLU A 320 -9.07 18.76 11.61
N PHE A 321 -7.84 18.41 11.20
CA PHE A 321 -6.86 19.38 10.75
C PHE A 321 -7.36 20.19 9.54
N LEU A 322 -7.90 19.53 8.51
CA LEU A 322 -8.42 20.21 7.31
C LEU A 322 -9.56 21.18 7.64
N ILE A 323 -10.43 20.82 8.58
CA ILE A 323 -11.55 21.65 9.02
C ILE A 323 -11.03 22.84 9.86
N SER A 324 -10.23 22.57 10.88
CA SER A 324 -9.73 23.59 11.82
C SER A 324 -8.80 24.62 11.18
N THR A 325 -8.05 24.23 10.15
CA THR A 325 -7.15 25.14 9.41
C THR A 325 -7.86 25.88 8.27
N GLY A 326 -9.17 25.66 8.09
CA GLY A 326 -9.98 26.41 7.12
C GLY A 326 -9.83 25.96 5.67
N TYR A 327 -9.27 24.78 5.38
CA TYR A 327 -9.35 24.25 4.01
C TYR A 327 -10.80 23.91 3.64
N THR A 328 -11.55 23.34 4.58
CA THR A 328 -12.92 22.85 4.36
C THR A 328 -13.78 23.00 5.62
N SER A 329 -15.02 22.55 5.51
CA SER A 329 -15.95 22.32 6.63
C SER A 329 -16.46 20.88 6.57
N SER A 330 -17.02 20.36 7.68
CA SER A 330 -17.47 18.96 7.76
C SER A 330 -18.44 18.58 6.62
N SER A 331 -19.41 19.45 6.32
CA SER A 331 -20.39 19.22 5.24
C SER A 331 -19.80 19.22 3.83
N ARG A 332 -18.56 19.69 3.67
CA ARG A 332 -17.82 19.78 2.40
C ARG A 332 -16.65 18.79 2.30
N LEU A 333 -16.43 17.99 3.34
CA LEU A 333 -15.39 16.97 3.36
C LEU A 333 -15.96 15.64 2.83
N CYS A 334 -15.41 15.20 1.71
CA CYS A 334 -15.60 13.89 1.12
C CYS A 334 -14.41 12.99 1.50
N ILE A 335 -14.69 11.77 1.95
CA ILE A 335 -13.66 10.76 2.22
C ILE A 335 -13.77 9.60 1.22
N GLU A 336 -12.62 9.09 0.77
CA GLU A 336 -12.53 8.03 -0.25
C GLU A 336 -11.46 6.99 0.10
N GLY A 337 -11.77 5.71 -0.14
CA GLY A 337 -10.82 4.63 0.03
C GLY A 337 -11.30 3.33 -0.62
N GLY A 338 -10.34 2.49 -1.04
CA GLY A 338 -10.59 1.21 -1.70
C GLY A 338 -10.04 0.00 -0.95
N SER A 339 -10.73 -1.15 -0.99
CA SER A 339 -10.32 -2.39 -0.31
C SER A 339 -10.20 -2.18 1.21
N ASN A 340 -9.01 -2.30 1.81
CA ASN A 340 -8.77 -1.87 3.20
C ASN A 340 -9.10 -0.38 3.42
N GLY A 341 -8.89 0.47 2.42
CA GLY A 341 -9.37 1.85 2.44
C GLY A 341 -10.89 1.96 2.47
N GLY A 342 -11.63 1.00 1.88
CA GLY A 342 -13.09 0.95 1.99
C GLY A 342 -13.55 0.59 3.42
N LEU A 343 -12.81 -0.29 4.10
CA LEU A 343 -12.95 -0.54 5.54
C LEU A 343 -12.70 0.74 6.34
N LEU A 344 -11.61 1.46 6.07
CA LEU A 344 -11.28 2.74 6.68
C LEU A 344 -12.46 3.71 6.57
N ILE A 345 -12.99 3.94 5.37
CA ILE A 345 -14.13 4.85 5.16
C ILE A 345 -15.34 4.42 5.99
N ALA A 346 -15.72 3.14 5.92
CA ALA A 346 -16.92 2.64 6.60
C ALA A 346 -16.79 2.68 8.14
N ALA A 347 -15.60 2.39 8.68
CA ALA A 347 -15.34 2.53 10.11
C ALA A 347 -15.33 3.99 10.55
N SER A 348 -14.71 4.90 9.77
CA SER A 348 -14.68 6.33 10.06
C SER A 348 -16.08 6.95 10.13
N ILE A 349 -16.99 6.61 9.21
CA ILE A 349 -18.37 7.15 9.27
C ILE A 349 -19.21 6.54 10.40
N ASN A 350 -18.90 5.33 10.86
CA ASN A 350 -19.56 4.77 12.04
C ASN A 350 -19.10 5.47 13.33
N GLN A 351 -17.82 5.83 13.41
CA GLN A 351 -17.21 6.41 14.61
C GLN A 351 -17.41 7.93 14.70
N ARG A 352 -17.26 8.65 13.59
CA ARG A 352 -17.30 10.13 13.51
C ARG A 352 -18.13 10.63 12.31
N PRO A 353 -19.43 10.28 12.23
CA PRO A 353 -20.30 10.74 11.14
C PRO A 353 -20.41 12.28 11.08
N ASP A 354 -20.13 12.99 12.17
CA ASP A 354 -20.14 14.46 12.28
C ASP A 354 -19.04 15.17 11.45
N LEU A 355 -17.96 14.47 11.12
CA LEU A 355 -16.82 15.07 10.41
C LEU A 355 -17.00 15.15 8.89
N PHE A 356 -17.94 14.41 8.32
CA PHE A 356 -17.99 14.14 6.89
C PHE A 356 -19.31 14.54 6.25
N GLY A 357 -19.25 15.04 5.02
CA GLY A 357 -20.42 15.33 4.19
C GLY A 357 -20.68 14.24 3.15
N CYS A 358 -19.63 13.55 2.70
CA CYS A 358 -19.70 12.48 1.70
C CYS A 358 -18.70 11.36 2.01
N ALA A 359 -19.06 10.11 1.71
CA ALA A 359 -18.21 8.93 1.90
C ALA A 359 -18.30 8.00 0.68
N LEU A 360 -17.15 7.71 0.08
CA LEU A 360 -17.00 6.82 -1.09
C LEU A 360 -16.16 5.61 -0.70
N ALA A 361 -16.81 4.46 -0.47
CA ALA A 361 -16.13 3.23 -0.08
C ALA A 361 -16.12 2.24 -1.26
N HIS A 362 -14.94 2.02 -1.84
CA HIS A 362 -14.74 1.12 -2.97
C HIS A 362 -14.32 -0.27 -2.49
N VAL A 363 -15.00 -1.31 -2.95
CA VAL A 363 -14.68 -2.74 -2.77
C VAL A 363 -14.21 -3.08 -1.34
N GLY A 364 -14.90 -2.54 -0.34
CA GLY A 364 -14.40 -2.52 1.05
C GLY A 364 -14.70 -3.79 1.84
N VAL A 365 -13.81 -4.13 2.78
CA VAL A 365 -13.99 -5.27 3.70
C VAL A 365 -14.88 -4.83 4.88
N MET A 366 -16.17 -5.13 4.81
CA MET A 366 -17.14 -4.57 5.78
C MET A 366 -17.51 -5.52 6.94
N ASP A 367 -17.24 -6.81 6.78
CA ASP A 367 -17.56 -7.86 7.76
C ASP A 367 -16.26 -8.46 8.27
N MET A 368 -15.74 -7.87 9.35
CA MET A 368 -14.45 -8.23 9.91
C MET A 368 -14.49 -9.56 10.69
N LEU A 369 -15.69 -10.13 10.90
CA LEU A 369 -15.84 -11.41 11.58
C LEU A 369 -15.86 -12.60 10.60
N ARG A 370 -16.00 -12.34 9.29
CA ARG A 370 -16.17 -13.41 8.31
C ARG A 370 -15.32 -13.26 7.07
N PHE A 371 -14.56 -12.18 6.92
CA PHE A 371 -13.73 -11.95 5.72
C PHE A 371 -12.83 -13.15 5.39
N HIS A 372 -12.27 -13.81 6.41
CA HIS A 372 -11.34 -14.94 6.26
C HIS A 372 -11.98 -16.20 5.68
N LYS A 373 -13.31 -16.28 5.64
CA LYS A 373 -14.05 -17.45 5.16
C LYS A 373 -14.28 -17.44 3.63
N PHE A 374 -13.89 -16.38 2.93
CA PHE A 374 -14.19 -16.20 1.51
C PHE A 374 -12.92 -15.99 0.69
N THR A 375 -12.78 -16.73 -0.41
CA THR A 375 -11.72 -16.54 -1.43
C THR A 375 -10.32 -16.44 -0.80
N ILE A 376 -9.58 -15.36 -1.06
CA ILE A 376 -8.24 -15.09 -0.53
C ILE A 376 -8.26 -14.30 0.80
N GLY A 377 -9.43 -14.04 1.37
CA GLY A 377 -9.57 -13.26 2.60
C GLY A 377 -8.82 -13.84 3.79
N HIS A 378 -8.57 -15.15 3.81
CA HIS A 378 -7.76 -15.80 4.84
C HIS A 378 -6.32 -15.25 4.91
N ALA A 379 -5.78 -14.68 3.83
CA ALA A 379 -4.42 -14.14 3.82
C ALA A 379 -4.31 -12.84 4.64
N TRP A 380 -5.43 -12.13 4.85
CA TRP A 380 -5.44 -10.83 5.52
C TRP A 380 -5.47 -10.92 7.04
N THR A 381 -5.51 -12.14 7.61
CA THR A 381 -5.49 -12.33 9.05
C THR A 381 -4.20 -11.84 9.70
N THR A 382 -3.13 -11.64 8.93
CA THR A 382 -1.88 -11.07 9.44
C THR A 382 -1.99 -9.57 9.75
N ASP A 383 -2.87 -8.84 9.03
CA ASP A 383 -3.11 -7.41 9.28
C ASP A 383 -4.33 -7.18 10.20
N TYR A 384 -5.33 -8.07 10.16
CA TYR A 384 -6.59 -7.88 10.90
C TYR A 384 -6.74 -8.77 12.14
N GLY A 385 -6.12 -9.94 12.17
CA GLY A 385 -6.49 -11.04 13.06
C GLY A 385 -7.65 -11.88 12.50
N CYS A 386 -8.18 -12.80 13.28
CA CYS A 386 -9.17 -13.78 12.89
C CYS A 386 -10.16 -14.01 14.04
N SER A 387 -11.46 -13.83 13.76
CA SER A 387 -12.51 -13.98 14.76
C SER A 387 -12.66 -15.38 15.34
N ASP A 388 -12.00 -16.39 14.74
CA ASP A 388 -12.00 -17.75 15.27
C ASP A 388 -11.14 -17.83 16.57
N LYS A 389 -10.35 -16.79 16.88
CA LYS A 389 -9.64 -16.61 18.16
C LYS A 389 -10.33 -15.55 19.01
N GLU A 390 -10.58 -15.85 20.27
CA GLU A 390 -11.35 -14.96 21.17
C GLU A 390 -10.68 -13.60 21.36
N GLU A 391 -9.38 -13.56 21.61
CA GLU A 391 -8.62 -12.32 21.78
C GLU A 391 -8.75 -11.40 20.54
N GLU A 392 -8.55 -11.98 19.36
CA GLU A 392 -8.58 -11.22 18.10
C GLU A 392 -10.00 -10.77 17.75
N PHE A 393 -11.01 -11.59 18.07
CA PHE A 393 -12.42 -11.19 17.98
C PHE A 393 -12.71 -9.91 18.77
N GLN A 394 -12.13 -9.74 19.97
CA GLN A 394 -12.40 -8.57 20.82
C GLN A 394 -12.00 -7.24 20.19
N TRP A 395 -10.95 -7.20 19.35
CA TRP A 395 -10.64 -5.96 18.61
C TRP A 395 -11.46 -5.86 17.32
N LEU A 396 -11.68 -6.97 16.60
CA LEU A 396 -12.44 -6.97 15.34
C LEU A 396 -13.86 -6.45 15.53
N ILE A 397 -14.55 -6.87 16.60
CA ILE A 397 -15.94 -6.49 16.86
C ILE A 397 -16.09 -4.98 17.15
N LYS A 398 -15.05 -4.31 17.65
CA LYS A 398 -15.09 -2.88 18.00
C LYS A 398 -15.15 -1.97 16.77
N TYR A 399 -14.57 -2.38 15.65
CA TYR A 399 -14.49 -1.55 14.46
C TYR A 399 -15.19 -2.14 13.23
N SER A 400 -15.59 -3.42 13.25
CA SER A 400 -16.23 -4.06 12.10
C SER A 400 -17.39 -3.21 11.57
N PRO A 401 -17.32 -2.71 10.32
CA PRO A 401 -18.31 -1.74 9.84
C PRO A 401 -19.74 -2.25 9.90
N LEU A 402 -19.96 -3.49 9.46
CA LEU A 402 -21.27 -4.14 9.46
C LEU A 402 -21.90 -4.23 10.86
N HIS A 403 -21.08 -4.36 11.91
CA HIS A 403 -21.54 -4.63 13.28
C HIS A 403 -21.60 -3.36 14.15
N ASN A 404 -21.17 -2.22 13.63
CA ASN A 404 -21.08 -0.95 14.39
C ASN A 404 -21.94 0.18 13.80
N VAL A 405 -22.86 -0.13 12.88
CA VAL A 405 -23.84 0.84 12.41
C VAL A 405 -24.79 1.20 13.56
N ARG A 406 -24.76 2.46 13.98
CA ARG A 406 -25.62 3.01 15.04
C ARG A 406 -26.18 4.35 14.62
N ARG A 407 -27.32 4.75 15.18
CA ARG A 407 -27.96 6.05 14.90
C ARG A 407 -27.28 7.16 15.68
N PRO A 408 -26.56 8.10 15.03
CA PRO A 408 -25.82 9.13 15.75
C PRO A 408 -26.75 10.09 16.51
N TRP A 409 -27.97 10.35 16.01
CA TRP A 409 -28.93 11.22 16.67
C TRP A 409 -29.54 10.64 17.96
N GLU A 410 -29.40 9.33 18.21
CA GLU A 410 -29.85 8.70 19.46
C GLU A 410 -28.77 8.76 20.56
N GLN A 411 -27.51 9.00 20.20
CA GLN A 411 -26.38 8.96 21.14
C GLN A 411 -26.16 10.28 21.88
N SER A 412 -26.76 11.38 21.44
CA SER A 412 -26.64 12.68 22.09
C SER A 412 -27.92 13.48 21.90
N SER A 413 -28.68 13.67 22.98
CA SER A 413 -29.93 14.43 22.99
C SER A 413 -29.69 15.85 22.45
N GLY A 414 -30.34 16.21 21.35
CA GLY A 414 -30.20 17.52 20.69
C GLY A 414 -29.18 17.57 19.55
N SER A 415 -28.45 16.48 19.27
CA SER A 415 -27.55 16.40 18.11
C SER A 415 -28.33 16.21 16.81
N GLN A 416 -28.12 17.11 15.84
CA GLN A 416 -28.62 16.95 14.46
C GLN A 416 -27.72 16.07 13.59
N CYS A 417 -26.75 15.35 14.19
CA CYS A 417 -25.84 14.49 13.46
C CYS A 417 -26.58 13.37 12.71
N GLN A 418 -26.15 13.13 11.47
CA GLN A 418 -26.60 12.06 10.58
C GLN A 418 -25.37 11.50 9.86
N TYR A 419 -25.50 10.34 9.23
CA TYR A 419 -24.43 9.83 8.35
C TYR A 419 -24.23 10.76 7.14
N PRO A 420 -23.00 10.86 6.62
CA PRO A 420 -22.75 11.50 5.34
C PRO A 420 -23.50 10.79 4.20
N ALA A 421 -23.69 11.49 3.09
CA ALA A 421 -24.10 10.83 1.86
C ALA A 421 -23.07 9.75 1.51
N THR A 422 -23.51 8.50 1.41
CA THR A 422 -22.60 7.36 1.33
C THR A 422 -22.83 6.59 0.04
N MET A 423 -21.76 6.35 -0.72
CA MET A 423 -21.77 5.47 -1.88
C MET A 423 -20.84 4.29 -1.64
N LEU A 424 -21.40 3.08 -1.70
CA LEU A 424 -20.65 1.84 -1.72
C LEU A 424 -20.46 1.41 -3.17
N LEU A 425 -19.22 1.20 -3.61
CA LEU A 425 -18.90 0.77 -4.96
C LEU A 425 -18.31 -0.64 -4.93
N THR A 426 -18.79 -1.55 -5.76
CA THR A 426 -18.26 -2.92 -5.85
C THR A 426 -18.49 -3.50 -7.24
N ALA A 427 -17.81 -4.58 -7.60
CA ALA A 427 -18.06 -5.32 -8.84
C ALA A 427 -18.78 -6.63 -8.51
N ASP A 428 -19.71 -7.06 -9.36
CA ASP A 428 -20.50 -8.28 -9.12
C ASP A 428 -19.66 -9.58 -9.14
N HIS A 429 -18.50 -9.54 -9.81
CA HIS A 429 -17.51 -10.61 -9.89
C HIS A 429 -16.18 -10.28 -9.19
N ASP A 430 -16.15 -9.35 -8.22
CA ASP A 430 -14.94 -9.11 -7.42
C ASP A 430 -14.60 -10.37 -6.59
N ASP A 431 -13.55 -11.09 -7.00
CA ASP A 431 -13.05 -12.30 -6.35
C ASP A 431 -11.92 -12.02 -5.34
N ARG A 432 -11.51 -10.75 -5.21
CA ARG A 432 -10.55 -10.29 -4.21
C ARG A 432 -11.29 -9.91 -2.92
N VAL A 433 -12.20 -8.96 -2.99
CA VAL A 433 -13.09 -8.56 -1.88
C VAL A 433 -14.52 -8.83 -2.31
N VAL A 434 -15.01 -10.01 -1.91
CA VAL A 434 -16.33 -10.49 -2.32
C VAL A 434 -17.45 -9.45 -2.07
N PRO A 435 -18.33 -9.18 -3.05
CA PRO A 435 -19.29 -8.07 -2.99
C PRO A 435 -20.31 -8.19 -1.85
N LEU A 436 -20.45 -9.36 -1.24
CA LEU A 436 -21.27 -9.57 -0.04
C LEU A 436 -20.91 -8.60 1.09
N HIS A 437 -19.68 -8.11 1.16
CA HIS A 437 -19.28 -7.12 2.16
C HIS A 437 -20.07 -5.81 1.99
N SER A 438 -20.04 -5.24 0.78
CA SER A 438 -20.79 -4.03 0.44
C SER A 438 -22.30 -4.25 0.52
N LEU A 439 -22.80 -5.39 0.04
CA LEU A 439 -24.24 -5.71 0.04
C LEU A 439 -24.81 -5.83 1.46
N LYS A 440 -24.10 -6.53 2.36
CA LYS A 440 -24.54 -6.68 3.76
C LYS A 440 -24.51 -5.34 4.49
N LEU A 441 -23.46 -4.53 4.31
CA LEU A 441 -23.37 -3.22 4.93
C LEU A 441 -24.50 -2.30 4.44
N LEU A 442 -24.78 -2.28 3.13
CA LEU A 442 -25.91 -1.54 2.57
C LEU A 442 -27.23 -1.92 3.27
N ALA A 443 -27.52 -3.23 3.34
CA ALA A 443 -28.77 -3.72 3.93
C ALA A 443 -28.92 -3.29 5.40
N VAL A 444 -27.86 -3.44 6.21
CA VAL A 444 -27.86 -3.04 7.62
C VAL A 444 -28.03 -1.52 7.76
N SER A 445 -27.26 -0.74 7.01
CA SER A 445 -27.34 0.72 7.07
C SER A 445 -28.71 1.24 6.64
N SER A 446 -29.29 0.70 5.56
CA SER A 446 -30.64 1.06 5.13
C SER A 446 -31.70 0.69 6.19
N PHE A 447 -31.58 -0.48 6.83
CA PHE A 447 -32.52 -0.89 7.88
C PHE A 447 -32.48 0.05 9.09
N PHE A 448 -31.28 0.33 9.62
CA PHE A 448 -31.11 1.21 10.78
C PHE A 448 -31.47 2.66 10.47
N VAL A 449 -31.21 3.14 9.26
CA VAL A 449 -31.48 4.54 8.89
C VAL A 449 -32.94 4.79 8.53
N PHE A 450 -33.61 3.85 7.83
CA PHE A 450 -34.95 4.09 7.28
C PHE A 450 -36.10 3.36 7.99
N CYS A 451 -35.91 2.15 8.53
CA CYS A 451 -37.05 1.29 8.89
C CYS A 451 -37.55 1.41 10.33
N LEU A 452 -36.81 2.01 11.27
CA LEU A 452 -37.28 2.19 12.66
C LEU A 452 -37.35 3.66 13.10
N SER A 453 -37.51 4.60 12.15
CA SER A 453 -37.82 5.99 12.47
C SER A 453 -39.33 6.19 12.46
N GLU A 454 -39.97 6.16 13.63
CA GLU A 454 -41.36 6.63 13.79
C GLU A 454 -41.48 8.16 13.68
N LEU A 455 -40.38 8.87 13.46
CA LEU A 455 -40.32 10.32 13.29
C LEU A 455 -40.46 10.68 11.81
N SER A 456 -41.62 11.26 11.48
CA SER A 456 -41.99 12.04 10.29
C SER A 456 -41.04 11.98 9.08
N PHE A 457 -41.59 11.50 7.96
CA PHE A 457 -41.02 11.41 6.62
C PHE A 457 -40.45 12.73 6.03
N GLU A 458 -40.43 13.85 6.76
CA GLU A 458 -40.23 15.17 6.17
C GLU A 458 -38.84 15.82 6.30
N THR A 459 -37.85 15.30 7.04
CA THR A 459 -36.60 16.10 7.22
C THR A 459 -35.22 15.42 7.23
N LYS A 460 -35.05 14.10 7.06
CA LYS A 460 -33.69 13.50 7.03
C LYS A 460 -33.48 12.58 5.83
N LYS A 461 -32.91 13.13 4.74
CA LYS A 461 -32.51 12.39 3.53
C LYS A 461 -31.09 11.85 3.69
N VAL A 462 -30.94 10.72 4.37
CA VAL A 462 -29.67 9.98 4.35
C VAL A 462 -29.65 9.12 3.08
N ASN A 463 -28.90 9.53 2.05
CA ASN A 463 -28.78 8.75 0.82
C ASN A 463 -27.59 7.80 0.96
N ILE A 464 -27.88 6.52 1.22
CA ILE A 464 -26.91 5.43 1.06
C ILE A 464 -27.22 4.72 -0.26
N LEU A 465 -26.28 4.76 -1.19
CA LEU A 465 -26.40 4.18 -2.52
C LEU A 465 -25.35 3.08 -2.68
N ILE A 466 -25.68 2.07 -3.49
CA ILE A 466 -24.71 1.10 -3.97
C ILE A 466 -24.60 1.21 -5.50
N ALA A 467 -23.38 1.22 -6.00
CA ALA A 467 -23.08 1.06 -7.40
C ALA A 467 -22.38 -0.28 -7.60
N VAL A 468 -23.02 -1.17 -8.34
CA VAL A 468 -22.43 -2.43 -8.81
C VAL A 468 -22.07 -2.24 -10.28
N TYR A 469 -20.79 -2.35 -10.61
CA TYR A 469 -20.27 -2.09 -11.95
C TYR A 469 -19.65 -3.33 -12.59
#